data_AF-A0A060BYU7-F1
#
_entry.id   AF-A0A060BYU7-F1
#
_cell.length_a   1.000
_cell.length_b   1.000
_cell.length_c   1.000
_cell.angle_alpha   90.00
_cell.angle_beta   90.00
_cell.angle_gamma   90.00
#
_symmetry.space_group_name_H-M   'P 1'
#
loop_
_entity.id
_entity.type
_entity.pdbx_description
1 polymer ?
#
loop_
_entity_poly.entity_id
_entity_poly.type
_entity_poly.pdbx_seq_one_letter_code
_entity_poly.pdbx_strand_id
1 'polypeptide(L)'
;MPSPRATGRTPPPLPPATARTALPPFVLGQSASLWDNLPMPVHVDLPEPMEQFGQAYGYILYRTHLDGPHRGRLYLGDVRDYAAVYVDRRLAGTVDRRLKQVALDLDIGPGAHTLDVLVENTGRINYGPHLADGRAGLVDPVM
;
A
#
# COMPACT_ATOMS: atom_id res chain seq x y z
N MET A 1 4.83 -43.06 22.03
CA MET A 1 5.41 -41.83 22.59
C MET A 1 6.93 -41.93 22.45
N PRO A 2 7.62 -41.12 21.62
CA PRO A 2 9.07 -41.21 21.52
C PRO A 2 9.73 -40.69 22.80
N SER A 3 10.73 -41.45 23.27
CA SER A 3 11.50 -41.25 24.50
C SER A 3 12.49 -40.07 24.39
N PRO A 4 12.75 -39.31 25.49
CA PRO A 4 13.64 -38.14 25.49
C PRO A 4 15.10 -38.58 25.48
N ARG A 5 15.69 -38.80 24.30
CA ARG A 5 17.03 -39.43 24.18
C ARG A 5 18.22 -38.48 23.99
N ALA A 6 18.08 -37.14 24.07
CA ALA A 6 19.20 -36.24 23.76
C ALA A 6 20.11 -35.87 24.96
N THR A 7 19.57 -35.78 26.19
CA THR A 7 20.34 -35.24 27.34
C THR A 7 20.18 -36.01 28.66
N GLY A 8 19.34 -37.05 28.71
CA GLY A 8 19.06 -37.80 29.94
C GLY A 8 18.34 -37.01 31.04
N ARG A 9 17.90 -35.78 30.76
CA ARG A 9 17.15 -34.92 31.70
C ARG A 9 15.72 -34.74 31.22
N THR A 10 14.75 -34.93 32.10
CA THR A 10 13.35 -34.60 31.83
C THR A 10 13.22 -33.08 31.74
N PRO A 11 12.69 -32.51 30.63
CA PRO A 11 12.42 -31.08 30.53
C PRO A 11 11.45 -30.63 31.64
N PRO A 12 11.52 -29.36 32.09
CA PRO A 12 10.51 -28.82 32.99
C PRO A 12 9.12 -28.91 32.34
N PRO A 13 8.05 -28.96 33.15
CA PRO A 13 6.70 -28.93 32.61
C PRO A 13 6.47 -27.65 31.81
N LEU A 14 5.66 -27.75 30.75
CA LEU A 14 5.23 -26.58 30.00
C LEU A 14 4.42 -25.64 30.92
N PRO A 15 4.55 -24.31 30.76
CA PRO A 15 3.69 -23.38 31.47
C PRO A 15 2.22 -23.61 31.06
N PRO A 16 1.26 -23.31 31.96
CA PRO A 16 -0.15 -23.38 31.62
C PRO A 16 -0.46 -22.41 30.46
N ALA A 17 -1.38 -22.81 29.59
CA ALA A 17 -1.81 -21.97 28.49
C ALA A 17 -2.50 -20.70 29.01
N THR A 18 -2.23 -19.56 28.37
CA THR A 18 -2.91 -18.30 28.67
C THR A 18 -4.42 -18.42 28.41
N ALA A 19 -5.24 -17.99 29.38
CA ALA A 19 -6.69 -17.95 29.22
C ALA A 19 -7.10 -17.03 28.07
N ARG A 20 -8.07 -17.47 27.27
CA ARG A 20 -8.66 -16.70 26.17
C ARG A 20 -10.09 -16.34 26.53
N THR A 21 -10.55 -15.16 26.12
CA THR A 21 -11.95 -14.74 26.25
C THR A 21 -12.51 -14.40 24.88
N ALA A 22 -13.82 -14.60 24.71
CA ALA A 22 -14.52 -14.19 23.51
C ALA A 22 -14.87 -12.70 23.60
N LEU A 23 -14.62 -11.96 22.51
CA LEU A 23 -15.08 -10.59 22.38
C LEU A 23 -16.54 -10.59 21.89
N PRO A 24 -17.49 -9.97 22.61
CA PRO A 24 -18.85 -9.86 22.12
C PRO A 24 -18.92 -8.94 20.88
N PRO A 25 -19.91 -9.11 20.00
CA PRO A 25 -20.10 -8.21 18.86
C PRO A 25 -20.27 -6.75 19.31
N PHE A 26 -19.67 -5.82 18.56
CA PHE A 26 -19.83 -4.38 18.76
C PHE A 26 -19.93 -3.67 17.41
N VAL A 27 -20.51 -2.47 17.40
CA VAL A 27 -20.72 -1.66 16.19
C VAL A 27 -19.68 -0.54 16.14
N LEU A 28 -19.09 -0.31 14.96
CA LEU A 28 -18.28 0.86 14.69
C LEU A 28 -19.20 2.04 14.32
N GLY A 29 -19.48 2.92 15.29
CA GLY A 29 -20.42 4.04 15.13
C GLY A 29 -19.82 5.31 14.53
N GLN A 30 -18.52 5.33 14.24
CA GLN A 30 -17.80 6.50 13.75
C GLN A 30 -16.96 6.13 12.53
N SER A 31 -16.89 7.03 11.55
CA SER A 31 -16.04 6.91 10.39
C SER A 31 -15.48 8.29 9.99
N ALA A 32 -14.33 8.29 9.35
CA ALA A 32 -13.71 9.46 8.77
C ALA A 32 -13.19 9.11 7.38
N SER A 33 -13.54 9.95 6.41
CA SER A 33 -13.08 9.82 5.03
C SER A 33 -11.61 10.24 4.94
N LEU A 34 -10.78 9.40 4.32
CA LEU A 34 -9.38 9.75 4.03
C LEU A 34 -9.28 11.05 3.23
N TRP A 35 -10.15 11.21 2.23
CA TRP A 35 -10.15 12.34 1.30
C TRP A 35 -10.44 13.69 1.98
N ASP A 36 -11.16 13.65 3.09
CA ASP A 36 -11.54 14.84 3.86
C ASP A 36 -10.60 15.07 5.06
N ASN A 37 -9.57 14.23 5.21
CA ASN A 37 -8.59 14.27 6.32
C ASN A 37 -7.15 14.15 5.80
N LEU A 38 -6.87 14.62 4.58
CA LEU A 38 -5.52 14.62 4.03
C LEU A 38 -4.62 15.64 4.76
N PRO A 39 -3.34 15.34 4.97
CA PRO A 39 -2.39 16.30 5.53
C PRO A 39 -2.07 17.41 4.52
N MET A 40 -1.28 18.40 4.94
CA MET A 40 -0.73 19.38 4.00
C MET A 40 0.10 18.69 2.91
N PRO A 41 -0.12 19.03 1.63
CA PRO A 41 0.60 18.40 0.53
C PRO A 41 2.04 18.91 0.43
N VAL A 42 2.90 18.09 -0.16
CA VAL A 42 4.22 18.49 -0.66
C VAL A 42 4.12 18.54 -2.19
N HIS A 43 4.54 19.66 -2.78
CA HIS A 43 4.52 19.84 -4.23
C HIS A 43 5.85 19.40 -4.85
N VAL A 44 5.75 18.57 -5.89
CA VAL A 44 6.87 18.06 -6.69
C VAL A 44 6.47 18.01 -8.16
N ASP A 45 7.44 18.15 -9.07
CA ASP A 45 7.19 18.10 -10.51
C ASP A 45 6.94 16.67 -11.00
N LEU A 46 7.63 15.70 -10.39
CA LEU A 46 7.52 14.27 -10.70
C LEU A 46 7.29 13.48 -9.40
N PRO A 47 6.53 12.36 -9.47
CA PRO A 47 6.35 11.51 -8.32
C PRO A 47 7.69 10.90 -7.88
N GLU A 48 7.92 10.88 -6.56
CA GLU A 48 9.11 10.34 -5.94
C GLU A 48 8.73 9.24 -4.92
N PRO A 49 9.63 8.29 -4.62
CA PRO A 49 9.41 7.30 -3.55
C PRO A 49 9.14 7.95 -2.19
N MET A 50 8.38 7.27 -1.32
CA MET A 50 7.97 7.82 -0.02
C MET A 50 9.13 8.22 0.89
N GLU A 51 10.29 7.58 0.74
CA GLU A 51 11.50 7.87 1.50
C GLU A 51 12.04 9.29 1.22
N GLN A 52 11.80 9.83 0.03
CA GLN A 52 12.19 11.21 -0.31
C GLN A 52 11.40 12.24 0.49
N PHE A 53 10.22 11.87 0.99
CA PHE A 53 9.38 12.70 1.85
C PHE A 53 9.55 12.37 3.34
N GLY A 54 10.56 11.58 3.70
CA GLY A 54 10.80 11.15 5.08
C GLY A 54 9.76 10.17 5.62
N GLN A 55 8.95 9.56 4.74
CA GLN A 55 7.90 8.64 5.13
C GLN A 55 8.39 7.19 5.02
N ALA A 56 8.44 6.49 6.16
CA ALA A 56 8.91 5.12 6.20
C ALA A 56 7.82 4.06 5.93
N TYR A 57 6.56 4.30 6.33
CA TYR A 57 5.51 3.28 6.29
C TYR A 57 4.13 3.88 5.97
N GLY A 58 3.14 3.01 5.73
CA GLY A 58 1.74 3.38 5.54
C GLY A 58 1.40 3.65 4.09
N TYR A 59 0.58 4.70 3.86
CA TYR A 59 0.09 5.08 2.54
C TYR A 59 0.67 6.42 2.10
N ILE A 60 0.92 6.58 0.81
CA ILE A 60 1.24 7.87 0.18
C ILE A 60 0.23 8.14 -0.95
N LEU A 61 -0.25 9.39 -1.03
CA LEU A 61 -1.17 9.83 -2.08
C LEU A 61 -0.41 10.75 -3.04
N TYR A 62 -0.35 10.35 -4.31
CA TYR A 62 0.09 11.22 -5.40
C TYR A 62 -1.14 11.81 -6.08
N ARG A 63 -1.18 13.14 -6.22
CA ARG A 63 -2.31 13.86 -6.81
C ARG A 63 -1.83 14.76 -7.95
N THR A 64 -2.53 14.71 -9.07
CA THR A 64 -2.38 15.68 -10.16
C THR A 64 -3.73 16.10 -10.72
N HIS A 65 -3.72 17.16 -11.54
CA HIS A 65 -4.88 17.66 -12.25
C HIS A 65 -4.62 17.54 -13.75
N LEU A 66 -5.65 17.17 -14.50
CA LEU A 66 -5.56 16.98 -15.94
C LEU A 66 -6.85 17.43 -16.61
N ASP A 67 -6.73 17.94 -17.83
CA ASP A 67 -7.87 18.29 -18.69
C ASP A 67 -8.12 17.19 -19.70
N GLY A 68 -9.26 16.52 -19.59
CA GLY A 68 -9.69 15.52 -20.54
C GLY A 68 -10.23 16.09 -21.86
N PRO A 69 -10.57 15.23 -22.83
CA PRO A 69 -10.72 13.78 -22.67
C PRO A 69 -9.40 13.01 -22.80
N HIS A 70 -9.28 11.92 -22.03
CA HIS A 70 -8.19 10.96 -22.16
C HIS A 70 -8.77 9.54 -22.21
N ARG A 71 -8.45 8.80 -23.26
CA ARG A 71 -8.76 7.38 -23.36
C ARG A 71 -7.51 6.61 -23.71
N GLY A 72 -7.03 5.81 -22.78
CA GLY A 72 -5.74 5.14 -22.96
C GLY A 72 -5.33 4.39 -21.72
N ARG A 73 -4.03 4.12 -21.65
CA ARG A 73 -3.44 3.36 -20.55
C ARG A 73 -2.63 4.29 -19.67
N LEU A 74 -2.96 4.35 -18.38
CA LEU A 74 -2.15 5.02 -17.39
C LEU A 74 -1.03 4.07 -16.96
N TYR A 75 0.21 4.42 -17.28
CA TYR A 75 1.39 3.66 -16.91
C TYR A 75 1.94 4.20 -15.60
N LEU A 76 1.96 3.38 -14.55
CA LEU A 76 2.45 3.74 -13.22
C LEU A 76 3.88 3.23 -12.94
N GLY A 77 4.49 2.52 -13.91
CA GLY A 77 5.80 1.91 -13.73
C GLY A 77 5.83 0.86 -12.62
N ASP A 78 6.95 0.80 -11.90
CA ASP A 78 7.10 -0.03 -10.72
C ASP A 78 6.35 0.59 -9.51
N VAL A 79 5.13 0.11 -9.30
CA VAL A 79 4.32 0.42 -8.11
C VAL A 79 4.80 -0.43 -6.94
N ARG A 80 5.04 0.21 -5.79
CA ARG A 80 5.54 -0.45 -4.58
C ARG A 80 4.68 -0.11 -3.35
N ASP A 81 3.64 -0.90 -3.05
CA ASP A 81 3.33 -2.23 -3.62
C ASP A 81 1.95 -2.33 -4.26
N TYR A 82 0.97 -1.58 -3.77
CA TYR A 82 -0.38 -1.63 -4.28
C TYR A 82 -0.91 -0.23 -4.48
N ALA A 83 -1.35 0.09 -5.70
CA ALA A 83 -1.94 1.38 -6.02
C ALA A 83 -3.44 1.23 -6.31
N ALA A 84 -4.24 2.10 -5.69
CA ALA A 84 -5.62 2.36 -6.09
C ALA A 84 -5.68 3.72 -6.79
N VAL A 85 -6.20 3.73 -8.02
CA VAL A 85 -6.28 4.93 -8.86
C VAL A 85 -7.72 5.44 -8.87
N TYR A 86 -7.88 6.72 -8.61
CA TYR A 86 -9.16 7.40 -8.55
C TYR A 86 -9.19 8.58 -9.51
N VAL A 87 -10.32 8.76 -10.19
CA VAL A 87 -10.64 9.97 -10.95
C VAL A 87 -11.81 10.63 -10.25
N ASP A 88 -11.64 11.89 -9.82
CA ASP A 88 -12.63 12.65 -9.05
C ASP A 88 -13.16 11.87 -7.83
N ARG A 89 -12.22 11.27 -7.08
CA ARG A 89 -12.47 10.40 -5.91
C ARG A 89 -13.26 9.11 -6.19
N ARG A 90 -13.49 8.76 -7.46
CA ARG A 90 -14.13 7.48 -7.87
C ARG A 90 -13.06 6.49 -8.30
N LEU A 91 -13.11 5.27 -7.76
CA LEU A 91 -12.14 4.22 -8.10
C LEU A 91 -12.24 3.89 -9.59
N ALA A 92 -11.14 4.11 -10.30
CA ALA A 92 -10.99 3.76 -11.71
C ALA A 92 -10.37 2.35 -11.88
N GLY A 93 -9.46 1.98 -10.98
CA GLY A 93 -8.83 0.66 -11.00
C GLY A 93 -7.65 0.55 -10.04
N THR A 94 -6.93 -0.56 -10.13
CA THR A 94 -5.86 -0.90 -9.19
C THR A 94 -4.67 -1.51 -9.92
N VAL A 95 -3.46 -1.26 -9.41
CA VAL A 95 -2.21 -1.86 -9.90
C VAL A 95 -1.54 -2.58 -8.74
N ASP A 96 -1.32 -3.89 -8.89
CA ASP A 96 -0.75 -4.76 -7.87
C ASP A 96 0.62 -5.32 -8.33
N ARG A 97 1.66 -4.99 -7.56
CA ARG A 97 3.03 -5.47 -7.79
C ARG A 97 3.14 -6.99 -7.81
N ARG A 98 2.35 -7.71 -7.00
CA ARG A 98 2.36 -9.18 -6.91
C ARG A 98 1.88 -9.83 -8.21
N LEU A 99 0.99 -9.13 -8.92
CA LEU A 99 0.46 -9.53 -10.21
C LEU A 99 1.29 -9.00 -11.38
N LYS A 100 2.43 -8.32 -11.11
CA LYS A 100 3.28 -7.66 -12.10
C LYS A 100 2.51 -6.67 -12.98
N GLN A 101 1.47 -6.06 -12.42
CA GLN A 101 0.76 -4.98 -13.08
C GLN A 101 1.60 -3.71 -12.97
N VAL A 102 1.63 -2.95 -14.06
CA VAL A 102 2.38 -1.69 -14.16
C VAL A 102 1.51 -0.55 -14.72
N ALA A 103 0.26 -0.88 -15.08
CA ALA A 103 -0.62 0.04 -15.78
C ALA A 103 -2.09 -0.42 -15.66
N LEU A 104 -3.01 0.50 -15.88
CA LEU A 104 -4.44 0.24 -16.03
C LEU A 104 -5.02 1.05 -17.19
N ASP A 105 -6.16 0.62 -17.71
CA ASP A 105 -6.91 1.40 -18.69
C ASP A 105 -7.70 2.51 -17.98
N LEU A 106 -7.74 3.69 -18.59
CA LEU A 106 -8.38 4.89 -18.07
C LEU A 106 -9.22 5.52 -19.17
N ASP A 107 -10.45 5.90 -18.80
CA ASP A 107 -11.40 6.60 -19.68
C ASP A 107 -11.93 7.83 -18.93
N ILE A 108 -11.41 9.00 -19.31
CA ILE A 108 -11.72 10.30 -18.73
C ILE A 108 -12.45 11.14 -19.78
N GLY A 109 -13.61 11.66 -19.39
CA GLY A 109 -14.41 12.54 -20.23
C GLY A 109 -13.79 13.93 -20.44
N PRO A 110 -14.42 14.81 -21.23
CA PRO A 110 -13.96 16.19 -21.39
C PRO A 110 -14.11 17.00 -20.10
N GLY A 111 -13.14 17.89 -19.83
CA GLY A 111 -13.17 18.81 -18.70
C GLY A 111 -12.00 18.64 -17.72
N ALA A 112 -12.00 19.41 -16.65
CA ALA A 112 -10.98 19.36 -15.61
C ALA A 112 -11.27 18.21 -14.63
N HIS A 113 -10.26 17.38 -14.36
CA HIS A 113 -10.35 16.22 -13.50
C HIS A 113 -9.19 16.17 -12.49
N THR A 114 -9.44 15.54 -11.34
CA THR A 114 -8.39 15.18 -10.38
C THR A 114 -8.06 13.70 -10.51
N LEU A 115 -6.77 13.40 -10.71
CA LEU A 115 -6.23 12.04 -10.68
C LEU A 115 -5.49 11.82 -9.37
N ASP A 116 -5.92 10.80 -8.63
CA ASP A 116 -5.39 10.41 -7.34
C ASP A 116 -4.85 8.97 -7.43
N VAL A 117 -3.58 8.78 -7.05
CA VAL A 117 -2.94 7.47 -6.95
C VAL A 117 -2.55 7.22 -5.50
N LEU A 118 -3.36 6.43 -4.80
CA LEU A 118 -3.11 6.04 -3.41
C LEU A 118 -2.29 4.76 -3.39
N VAL A 119 -1.04 4.85 -2.92
CA VAL A 119 -0.12 3.72 -2.86
C VAL A 119 0.06 3.23 -1.42
N GLU A 120 -0.13 1.93 -1.20
CA GLU A 120 0.13 1.24 0.05
C GLU A 120 1.53 0.62 0.07
N ASN A 121 2.30 0.90 1.13
CA ASN A 121 3.49 0.14 1.47
C ASN A 121 3.10 -1.09 2.31
N THR A 122 3.10 -2.27 1.69
CA THR A 122 2.68 -3.51 2.36
C THR A 122 3.80 -4.18 3.15
N GLY A 123 5.02 -3.63 3.07
CA GLY A 123 6.20 -4.10 3.77
C GLY A 123 7.40 -4.25 2.84
N ARG A 124 8.58 -3.84 3.32
CA ARG A 124 9.82 -3.96 2.55
C ARG A 124 10.29 -5.40 2.48
N ILE A 125 10.94 -5.72 1.37
CA ILE A 125 11.65 -6.99 1.17
C ILE A 125 12.65 -7.18 2.33
N ASN A 126 12.64 -8.36 2.95
CA ASN A 126 13.48 -8.68 4.12
C ASN A 126 14.52 -9.77 3.84
N TYR A 127 14.65 -10.21 2.57
CA TYR A 127 15.63 -11.20 2.16
C TYR A 127 15.96 -11.10 0.66
N GLY A 128 17.15 -11.57 0.27
CA GLY A 128 17.55 -11.72 -1.12
C GLY A 128 18.14 -10.47 -1.76
N PRO A 129 18.36 -10.48 -3.09
CA PRO A 129 19.14 -9.45 -3.79
C PRO A 129 18.51 -8.04 -3.76
N HIS A 130 17.21 -7.94 -3.49
CA HIS A 130 16.49 -6.67 -3.45
C HIS A 130 16.35 -6.08 -2.03
N LEU A 131 17.01 -6.67 -1.03
CA LEU A 131 16.96 -6.21 0.37
C LEU A 131 17.37 -4.73 0.52
N ALA A 132 18.37 -4.29 -0.25
CA ALA A 132 18.92 -2.94 -0.14
C ALA A 132 18.12 -1.87 -0.91
N ASP A 133 17.19 -2.24 -1.80
CA ASP A 133 16.46 -1.26 -2.63
C ASP A 133 15.54 -0.41 -1.75
N GLY A 134 14.79 -1.03 -0.84
CA GLY A 134 14.12 -0.35 0.27
C GLY A 134 13.06 0.70 -0.11
N ARG A 135 12.85 1.02 -1.38
CA ARG A 135 11.91 2.05 -1.84
C ARG A 135 10.47 1.55 -1.92
N ALA A 136 9.53 2.41 -1.54
CA ALA A 136 8.09 2.22 -1.70
C ALA A 136 7.40 3.48 -2.26
N GLY A 137 6.17 3.35 -2.76
CA GLY A 137 5.47 4.40 -3.51
C GLY A 137 5.54 4.16 -5.03
N LEU A 138 5.59 5.25 -5.80
CA LEU A 138 5.88 5.22 -7.24
C LEU A 138 7.39 5.41 -7.41
N VAL A 139 8.09 4.40 -7.94
CA VAL A 139 9.56 4.44 -8.03
C VAL A 139 10.12 4.67 -9.43
N ASP A 140 9.25 4.63 -10.43
CA ASP A 140 9.54 4.87 -11.84
C ASP A 140 8.65 6.02 -12.38
N PRO A 141 8.99 6.61 -13.54
CA PRO A 141 8.17 7.63 -14.17
C PRO A 141 6.73 7.14 -14.47
N VAL A 142 5.76 8.01 -14.23
CA VAL A 142 4.35 7.83 -14.59
C VAL A 142 4.08 8.46 -15.95
N MET A 143 3.34 7.76 -16.82
CA MET A 143 3.01 8.21 -18.19
C MET A 143 1.54 8.02 -18.53
#